data_AF-A0A7C4C5T2-F1
#
_entry.id   AF-A0A7C4C5T2-F1
#
_cell.length_a   1.000
_cell.length_b   1.000
_cell.length_c   1.000
_cell.angle_alpha   90.00
_cell.angle_beta   90.00
_cell.angle_gamma   90.00
#
_symmetry.space_group_name_H-M   'P 1'
#
loop_
_entity.id
_entity.type
_entity.pdbx_description
1 polymer ?
#
loop_
_entity_poly.entity_id
_entity_poly.type
_entity_poly.pdbx_seq_one_letter_code
_entity_poly.pdbx_strand_id
1 'polypeptide(L)'
;SKLRRVSEAVMDGAYDNAEAYNLLRRMDVKPVIKPRRNARDDRGPPERRRAVRLIRRICDEGWAGMMDYGRRWAVETTFSTFKRQYGEYCMAKTWKA
;
A
#
# COMPACT_ATOMS: atom_id res chain seq x y z
N SER A 1 -6.78 21.46 -16.82
CA SER A 1 -6.46 20.60 -15.65
C SER A 1 -5.14 19.89 -15.92
N LYS A 2 -4.10 20.14 -15.13
CA LYS A 2 -2.77 19.52 -15.32
C LYS A 2 -2.83 18.13 -14.69
N LEU A 3 -2.82 17.07 -15.51
CA LEU A 3 -2.75 15.69 -15.01
C LEU A 3 -1.51 15.55 -14.13
N ARG A 4 -1.71 15.38 -12.82
CA ARG A 4 -0.62 15.16 -11.88
C ARG A 4 -0.12 13.74 -12.06
N ARG A 5 1.18 13.58 -12.34
CA ARG A 5 1.82 12.27 -12.36
C ARG A 5 1.87 11.75 -10.92
N VAL A 6 1.52 10.48 -10.74
CA VAL A 6 1.61 9.81 -9.44
C VAL A 6 3.09 9.54 -9.16
N SER A 7 3.62 10.05 -8.05
CA SER A 7 5.04 9.88 -7.70
C SER A 7 5.29 8.69 -6.76
N GLU A 8 4.29 8.33 -5.96
CA GLU A 8 4.36 7.23 -5.00
C GLU A 8 3.01 6.52 -4.85
N ALA A 9 3.05 5.25 -4.47
CA ALA A 9 1.86 4.47 -4.14
C ALA A 9 2.03 3.78 -2.79
N VAL A 10 1.15 4.10 -1.86
CA VAL A 10 1.13 3.55 -0.49
C VAL A 10 0.12 2.40 -0.43
N MET A 11 0.59 1.14 -0.35
CA MET A 11 -0.26 -0.07 -0.44
C MET A 11 -0.04 -1.05 0.70
N ASP A 12 -1.09 -1.80 1.07
CA ASP A 12 -1.03 -2.74 2.19
C ASP A 12 -0.31 -4.05 1.82
N GLY A 13 -0.11 -4.91 2.81
CA GLY A 13 0.64 -6.16 2.64
C GLY A 13 0.00 -7.18 1.69
N ALA A 14 -1.26 -6.99 1.28
CA ALA A 14 -1.88 -7.75 0.19
C ALA A 14 -1.20 -7.47 -1.16
N TYR A 15 -0.67 -6.26 -1.36
CA TYR A 15 0.07 -5.87 -2.56
C TYR A 15 1.56 -6.22 -2.49
N ASP A 16 2.02 -6.95 -1.46
CA ASP A 16 3.39 -7.47 -1.38
C ASP A 16 3.63 -8.66 -2.33
N ASN A 17 3.42 -8.44 -3.64
CA ASN A 17 3.58 -9.43 -4.69
C ASN A 17 4.33 -8.84 -5.90
N ALA A 18 5.01 -9.70 -6.67
CA ALA A 18 5.89 -9.25 -7.74
C ALA A 18 5.18 -8.44 -8.84
N GLU A 19 3.92 -8.76 -9.13
CA GLU A 19 3.13 -8.07 -10.15
C GLU A 19 2.91 -6.60 -9.79
N ALA A 20 2.52 -6.31 -8.55
CA ALA A 20 2.33 -4.95 -8.06
C ALA A 20 3.61 -4.11 -8.15
N TYR A 21 4.76 -4.63 -7.70
CA TYR A 21 6.03 -3.91 -7.81
C TYR A 21 6.44 -3.69 -9.27
N ASN A 22 6.25 -4.70 -10.14
CA ASN A 22 6.59 -4.56 -11.56
C ASN A 22 5.72 -3.52 -12.25
N LEU A 23 4.43 -3.45 -11.92
CA LEU A 23 3.51 -2.44 -12.43
C LEU A 23 3.95 -1.04 -12.01
N LEU A 24 4.22 -0.84 -10.72
CA LEU A 24 4.65 0.46 -10.18
C LEU A 24 5.99 0.90 -10.79
N ARG A 25 6.93 -0.03 -10.99
CA ARG A 25 8.17 0.25 -11.71
C ARG A 25 7.92 0.70 -13.15
N ARG A 26 7.05 0.03 -13.89
CA ARG A 26 6.70 0.42 -15.28
C ARG A 26 6.06 1.80 -15.34
N MET A 27 5.31 2.17 -14.31
CA MET A 27 4.68 3.49 -14.18
C MET A 27 5.62 4.57 -13.63
N ASP A 28 6.86 4.20 -13.24
CA ASP A 28 7.82 5.10 -12.56
C ASP A 28 7.24 5.68 -11.26
N VAL A 29 6.49 4.85 -10.53
CA VAL A 29 5.86 5.18 -9.26
C VAL A 29 6.61 4.50 -8.13
N LYS A 30 7.00 5.25 -7.10
CA LYS A 30 7.68 4.69 -5.92
C LYS A 30 6.75 3.76 -5.14
N PRO A 31 7.07 2.47 -4.97
CA PRO A 31 6.28 1.56 -4.15
C PRO A 31 6.55 1.78 -2.65
N VAL A 32 5.50 2.10 -1.90
CA VAL A 32 5.50 2.14 -0.42
C VAL A 32 4.56 1.05 0.08
N ILE A 33 5.03 -0.19 -0.03
CA ILE A 33 4.27 -1.39 0.31
C ILE A 33 4.86 -2.00 1.56
N LYS A 34 4.04 -2.26 2.58
CA LYS A 34 4.50 -2.92 3.80
C LYS A 34 4.75 -4.40 3.50
N PRO A 35 6.01 -4.88 3.56
CA PRO A 35 6.29 -6.28 3.32
C PRO A 35 5.73 -7.13 4.47
N ARG A 36 5.43 -8.40 4.18
CA ARG A 36 4.92 -9.33 5.21
C ARG A 36 5.97 -9.57 6.29
N ARG A 37 5.53 -9.85 7.53
CA ARG A 37 6.41 -10.08 8.70
C ARG A 37 7.53 -11.10 8.42
N ASN A 38 7.23 -12.16 7.69
CA ASN A 38 8.18 -13.22 7.33
C ASN A 38 8.75 -13.06 5.90
N ALA A 39 8.80 -11.83 5.40
CA ALA A 39 9.33 -11.55 4.08
C ALA A 39 10.83 -11.90 4.01
N ARG A 40 11.17 -12.67 2.97
CA ARG A 40 12.55 -12.94 2.58
C ARG A 40 13.13 -11.73 1.85
N ASP A 41 14.38 -11.40 2.13
CA ASP A 41 15.14 -10.35 1.45
C ASP A 41 16.01 -10.88 0.31
N ASP A 42 16.10 -12.21 0.14
CA ASP A 42 16.85 -12.85 -0.96
C ASP A 42 16.04 -12.95 -2.27
N ARG A 43 14.69 -12.93 -2.19
CA ARG A 43 13.82 -13.09 -3.36
C ARG A 43 12.94 -11.88 -3.64
N GLY A 44 12.56 -11.75 -4.91
CA GLY A 44 11.57 -10.79 -5.39
C GLY A 44 12.15 -9.44 -5.83
N PRO A 45 11.27 -8.45 -6.06
CA PRO A 45 11.63 -7.13 -6.55
C PRO A 45 12.67 -6.45 -5.65
N PRO A 46 13.68 -5.74 -6.18
CA PRO A 46 14.70 -5.11 -5.36
C PRO A 46 14.14 -4.03 -4.43
N GLU A 47 13.05 -3.37 -4.78
CA GLU A 47 12.32 -2.39 -3.95
C GLU A 47 11.80 -3.07 -2.68
N ARG A 48 11.14 -4.22 -2.86
CA ARG A 48 10.70 -5.09 -1.76
C ARG A 48 11.87 -5.50 -0.88
N ARG A 49 12.96 -6.01 -1.47
CA ARG A 49 14.16 -6.45 -0.74
C ARG A 49 14.80 -5.31 0.05
N ARG A 50 14.80 -4.07 -0.48
CA ARG A 50 15.26 -2.87 0.23
C ARG A 50 14.37 -2.56 1.42
N ALA A 51 13.04 -2.60 1.26
CA ALA A 51 12.10 -2.37 2.35
C ALA A 51 12.27 -3.40 3.48
N VAL A 52 12.39 -4.70 3.14
CA VAL A 52 12.61 -5.78 4.13
C VAL A 52 13.91 -5.56 4.90
N ARG A 53 15.02 -5.27 4.22
CA ARG A 53 16.32 -5.01 4.88
C ARG A 53 16.26 -3.80 5.80
N LEU A 54 15.57 -2.75 5.37
CA LEU A 54 15.40 -1.55 6.17
C LEU A 54 14.57 -1.83 7.42
N ILE A 55 13.42 -2.49 7.30
CA ILE A 55 12.58 -2.87 8.45
C ILE A 55 13.35 -3.72 9.46
N ARG A 56 14.18 -4.66 9.00
CA ARG A 56 15.05 -5.44 9.90
C ARG A 56 16.08 -4.60 10.65
N ARG A 57 16.48 -3.46 10.08
CA ARG A 57 17.48 -2.56 10.68
C ARG A 57 16.88 -1.53 11.64
N ILE A 58 15.69 -1.00 11.34
CA ILE A 58 15.08 0.13 12.08
C ILE A 58 13.72 -0.19 12.70
N CYS A 59 13.31 -1.47 12.68
CA CYS A 59 11.99 -1.96 13.08
C CYS A 59 10.84 -1.46 12.19
N ASP A 60 9.67 -2.07 12.36
CA ASP A 60 8.47 -1.78 11.56
C ASP A 60 7.98 -0.34 11.75
N GLU A 61 7.96 0.14 13.00
CA GLU A 61 7.54 1.49 13.35
C GLU A 61 8.49 2.55 12.77
N GLY A 62 9.80 2.32 12.85
CA GLY A 62 10.80 3.22 12.27
C GLY A 62 10.66 3.30 10.75
N TRP A 63 10.41 2.18 10.08
CA TRP A 63 10.14 2.17 8.64
C TRP A 63 8.84 2.89 8.29
N ALA A 64 7.76 2.67 9.05
CA ALA A 64 6.47 3.30 8.83
C ALA A 64 6.54 4.83 8.97
N GLY A 65 7.29 5.33 9.96
CA GLY A 65 7.57 6.76 10.11
C GLY A 65 8.43 7.32 8.98
N MET A 66 9.51 6.62 8.61
CA MET A 66 10.43 7.08 7.55
C MET A 66 9.79 7.12 6.16
N MET A 67 8.86 6.19 5.89
CA MET A 67 8.15 6.10 4.62
C MET A 67 6.81 6.84 4.62
N ASP A 68 6.51 7.56 5.71
CA ASP A 68 5.26 8.29 5.91
C ASP A 68 4.00 7.43 5.66
N TYR A 69 4.11 6.15 6.04
CA TYR A 69 3.08 5.13 5.81
C TYR A 69 1.77 5.47 6.56
N GLY A 70 1.84 6.32 7.58
CA GLY A 70 0.69 6.87 8.30
C GLY A 70 -0.31 7.62 7.43
N ARG A 71 0.10 8.14 6.25
CA ARG A 71 -0.81 8.79 5.29
C ARG A 71 -1.95 7.89 4.81
N ARG A 72 -1.79 6.57 4.90
CA ARG A 72 -2.91 5.65 4.62
C ARG A 72 -4.08 5.84 5.60
N TRP A 73 -3.79 6.13 6.86
CA TRP A 73 -4.81 6.26 7.89
C TRP A 73 -5.79 7.40 7.59
N ALA A 74 -5.32 8.49 6.97
CA ALA A 74 -6.17 9.60 6.52
C ALA A 74 -7.16 9.15 5.42
N VAL A 75 -6.68 8.33 4.47
CA VAL A 75 -7.51 7.78 3.39
C VAL A 75 -8.55 6.80 3.95
N GLU A 76 -8.12 5.87 4.81
CA GLU A 76 -9.03 4.91 5.45
C GLU A 76 -10.09 5.60 6.31
N THR A 77 -9.71 6.64 7.05
CA THR A 77 -10.65 7.45 7.84
C THR A 77 -11.69 8.10 6.94
N THR A 78 -11.27 8.69 5.82
CA THR A 78 -12.17 9.31 4.84
C THR A 78 -13.16 8.27 4.27
N PHE A 79 -12.67 7.10 3.86
CA PHE A 79 -13.54 6.02 3.37
C PHE A 79 -14.44 5.43 4.45
N SER A 80 -13.99 5.36 5.70
CA SER A 80 -14.79 4.91 6.84
C SER A 80 -15.93 5.89 7.10
N THR A 81 -15.65 7.19 7.18
CA THR A 81 -16.66 8.24 7.32
C THR A 81 -17.65 8.21 6.16
N PHE A 82 -17.16 8.10 4.93
CA PHE A 82 -18.02 7.98 3.74
C PHE A 82 -18.95 6.76 3.83
N LYS A 83 -18.41 5.59 4.16
CA LYS A 83 -19.20 4.36 4.33
C LYS A 83 -20.19 4.45 5.48
N ARG A 84 -19.88 5.14 6.57
CA ARG A 84 -20.82 5.35 7.68
C ARG A 84 -21.96 6.28 7.27
N GLN A 85 -21.65 7.33 6.51
CA GLN A 85 -22.64 8.31 6.06
C GLN A 85 -23.65 7.74 5.04
N TYR A 86 -23.20 6.82 4.18
CA TYR A 86 -24.01 6.31 3.07
C TYR A 86 -24.28 4.80 3.11
N GLY A 87 -23.63 4.06 4.01
CA GLY A 87 -23.73 2.60 4.10
C GLY A 87 -25.10 2.11 4.53
N GLU A 88 -25.84 2.91 5.30
CA GLU A 88 -27.24 2.60 5.65
C GLU A 88 -28.16 2.61 4.41
N TYR A 89 -27.77 3.33 3.35
CA TYR A 89 -28.53 3.45 2.10
C TYR A 89 -28.00 2.55 0.97
N CYS A 90 -26.84 1.94 1.15
CA CYS A 90 -26.18 1.08 0.15
C CYS A 90 -26.06 -0.36 0.68
N MET A 91 -27.11 -1.15 0.48
CA MET A 91 -27.06 -2.59 0.73
C MET A 91 -26.35 -3.32 -0.41
N ALA A 92 -25.43 -4.22 -0.06
CA ALA A 92 -24.82 -5.13 -1.02
C ALA A 92 -25.90 -6.02 -1.64
N LYS A 93 -26.05 -6.00 -2.97
CA LYS A 93 -26.90 -6.95 -3.67
C LYS A 93 -26.08 -8.20 -3.98
N THR A 94 -26.50 -9.34 -3.48
CA THR A 94 -25.93 -10.63 -3.89
C THR A 94 -26.28 -10.85 -5.36
N TRP A 95 -25.27 -10.85 -6.22
CA TRP A 95 -25.45 -11.26 -7.61
C TRP A 95 -25.72 -12.77 -7.63
N LYS A 96 -26.93 -13.17 -8.03
CA LYS A 96 -27.20 -14.56 -8.41
C LYS A 96 -26.84 -14.70 -9.89
N ALA A 97 -25.85 -15.54 -10.15
CA ALA A 97 -25.55 -16.04 -11.49
C ALA A 97 -26.64 -17.01 -11.95
#